data_AF-A0A812NBN9-F1
#
_entry.id   AF-A0A812NBN9-F1
#
_cell.length_a   1.000
_cell.length_b   1.000
_cell.length_c   1.000
_cell.angle_alpha   90.00
_cell.angle_beta   90.00
_cell.angle_gamma   90.00
#
_symmetry.space_group_name_H-M   'P 1'
#
loop_
_entity.id
_entity.type
_entity.pdbx_description
1 polymer ?
#
loop_
_entity_poly.entity_id
_entity_poly.type
_entity_poly.pdbx_seq_one_letter_code
_entity_poly.pdbx_strand_id
1 'polypeptide(L)'
;MFCCTGRADHVQTPYEQKEGCSCLCGVVRVMILGEPLKTTLCHCQDCRKWTGSVGQMAVWYHREDVLCSGELAEFGTSSRVRKSCAECHSHILTSLPRAGLIEVCVGSASQLSLNAHFFYVTPMIDFGDDVPKFVDFPASLGGSGVQASSWDLHRDVTQAFHGSCLCGSVFVSISGEPKTTAFCHCLVCRSWTGSSGHFAVVFDEDLVQISGELISTRHGHRNCARCLACITSRHSAAAPGFLEVCGGILHSPPRVQAHWNYGQRILSVKDGLAKFKDLPTELGGSGDVLGQEMAAPYAVTLERKGEGHEDLGLELSFAGRKCRVLKVRRHSLIHDWNQSCACDSVVGIYDRLISINGRTPTTPEEGEALGRETGKLVLIFAKFQYFE
;
A
#
# COMPACT_ATOMS: atom_id res chain seq x y z
N MET A 1 -55.38 25.31 19.55
CA MET A 1 -54.66 24.05 19.79
C MET A 1 -54.85 23.21 18.53
N PHE A 2 -53.95 23.37 17.55
CA PHE A 2 -54.00 22.61 16.29
C PHE A 2 -53.02 21.43 16.43
N CYS A 3 -53.57 20.21 16.43
CA CYS A 3 -52.80 18.98 16.50
C CYS A 3 -52.35 18.61 15.09
N CYS A 4 -51.06 18.83 14.77
CA CYS A 4 -50.46 18.34 13.54
C CYS A 4 -50.13 16.85 13.70
N THR A 5 -51.00 15.98 13.21
CA THR A 5 -50.66 14.57 12.95
C THR A 5 -50.02 14.46 11.56
N GLY A 6 -48.79 14.94 11.41
CA GLY A 6 -47.97 14.69 10.24
C GLY A 6 -46.97 13.58 10.55
N ARG A 7 -47.13 12.40 9.94
CA ARG A 7 -46.00 11.47 9.79
C ARG A 7 -44.99 12.17 8.90
N ALA A 8 -43.74 12.28 9.36
CA ALA A 8 -42.64 12.63 8.48
C ALA A 8 -42.50 11.49 7.47
N ASP A 9 -43.00 11.69 6.25
CA ASP A 9 -42.62 10.84 5.14
C ASP A 9 -41.13 11.09 4.89
N HIS A 10 -40.29 10.16 5.34
CA HIS A 10 -38.89 10.12 4.94
C HIS A 10 -38.85 9.91 3.43
N VAL A 11 -38.69 10.98 2.66
CA VAL A 11 -38.25 10.89 1.27
C VAL A 11 -36.83 10.31 1.31
N GLN A 12 -36.69 9.01 1.10
CA GLN A 12 -35.39 8.41 0.82
C GLN A 12 -34.91 8.99 -0.51
N THR A 13 -33.94 9.90 -0.46
CA THR A 13 -33.15 10.25 -1.63
C THR A 13 -32.38 8.99 -2.07
N PRO A 14 -32.30 8.63 -3.36
CA PRO A 14 -31.66 7.39 -3.82
C PRO A 14 -30.15 7.29 -3.54
N TYR A 15 -29.55 8.35 -2.99
CA TYR A 15 -28.16 8.43 -2.59
C TYR A 15 -28.10 8.61 -1.08
N GLU A 16 -27.98 7.51 -0.34
CA GLU A 16 -27.43 7.58 1.02
C GLU A 16 -26.07 8.27 0.91
N GLN A 17 -25.92 9.44 1.54
CA GLN A 17 -24.67 10.21 1.51
C GLN A 17 -23.56 9.36 2.15
N LYS A 18 -22.74 8.70 1.32
CA LYS A 18 -21.52 8.04 1.79
C LYS A 18 -20.50 9.15 2.09
N GLU A 19 -20.11 9.32 3.35
CA GLU A 19 -19.06 10.26 3.75
C GLU A 19 -17.80 10.04 2.88
N GLY A 20 -17.33 11.07 2.17
CA GLY A 20 -16.10 11.00 1.38
C GLY A 20 -14.86 11.32 2.19
N CYS A 21 -13.74 11.64 1.53
CA CYS A 21 -12.47 11.94 2.22
C CYS A 21 -12.34 13.42 2.63
N SER A 22 -11.43 13.71 3.55
CA SER A 22 -11.09 15.08 3.95
C SER A 22 -9.58 15.28 4.03
N CYS A 23 -9.15 16.55 3.94
CA CYS A 23 -7.77 16.89 4.22
C CYS A 23 -7.46 16.78 5.73
N LEU A 24 -6.18 16.78 6.09
CA LEU A 24 -5.77 16.63 7.49
C LEU A 24 -6.30 17.75 8.42
N CYS A 25 -6.51 18.97 7.92
CA CYS A 25 -7.14 20.05 8.71
C CYS A 25 -8.68 20.09 8.64
N GLY A 26 -9.31 19.23 7.83
CA GLY A 26 -10.76 19.14 7.69
C GLY A 26 -11.44 20.29 6.91
N VAL A 27 -10.68 21.26 6.40
CA VAL A 27 -11.20 22.40 5.61
C VAL A 27 -11.67 21.96 4.23
N VAL A 28 -10.90 21.09 3.58
CA VAL A 28 -11.31 20.48 2.31
C VAL A 28 -12.07 19.19 2.61
N ARG A 29 -13.25 19.05 2.02
CA ARG A 29 -14.09 17.87 2.12
C ARG A 29 -14.53 17.42 0.74
N VAL A 30 -14.45 16.13 0.51
CA VAL A 30 -14.94 15.48 -0.71
C VAL A 30 -16.20 14.71 -0.35
N MET A 31 -17.25 14.87 -1.15
CA MET A 31 -18.47 14.07 -1.09
C MET A 31 -18.59 13.27 -2.37
N ILE A 32 -18.98 12.01 -2.23
CA ILE A 32 -19.11 11.06 -3.33
C ILE A 32 -20.58 10.74 -3.52
N LEU A 33 -21.09 10.93 -4.73
CA LEU A 33 -22.48 10.69 -5.10
C LEU A 33 -22.65 9.36 -5.85
N GLY A 34 -21.64 8.94 -6.61
CA GLY A 34 -21.69 7.73 -7.44
C GLY A 34 -20.89 6.55 -6.87
N GLU A 35 -21.01 5.41 -7.52
CA GLU A 35 -20.24 4.21 -7.17
C GLU A 35 -18.79 4.28 -7.70
N PRO A 36 -17.82 3.71 -6.98
CA PRO A 36 -16.43 3.70 -7.43
C PRO A 36 -16.26 2.84 -8.69
N LEU A 37 -15.55 3.38 -9.68
CA LEU A 37 -15.18 2.64 -10.89
C LEU A 37 -14.05 1.65 -10.61
N LYS A 38 -13.06 2.09 -9.82
CA LYS A 38 -11.87 1.30 -9.49
C LYS A 38 -11.10 1.91 -8.33
N THR A 39 -10.56 1.08 -7.45
CA THR A 39 -9.53 1.43 -6.47
C THR A 39 -8.19 0.89 -6.96
N THR A 40 -7.19 1.74 -7.13
CA THR A 40 -5.88 1.33 -7.67
C THR A 40 -4.73 1.89 -6.87
N LEU A 41 -3.60 1.20 -6.96
CA LEU A 41 -2.32 1.67 -6.46
C LEU A 41 -1.35 1.76 -7.63
N CYS A 42 -0.95 2.98 -7.98
CA CYS A 42 -0.06 3.27 -9.09
C CYS A 42 1.38 3.48 -8.60
N HIS A 43 2.32 2.77 -9.19
CA HIS A 43 3.74 2.78 -8.80
C HIS A 43 4.66 3.54 -9.77
N CYS A 44 4.10 4.25 -10.75
CA CYS A 44 4.91 5.02 -11.69
C CYS A 44 5.73 6.09 -10.96
N GLN A 45 6.85 6.51 -11.56
CA GLN A 45 7.74 7.51 -10.97
C GLN A 45 6.99 8.81 -10.63
N ASP A 46 6.08 9.27 -11.47
CA ASP A 46 5.30 10.49 -11.21
C ASP A 46 4.43 10.38 -9.96
N CYS A 47 3.81 9.22 -9.75
CA CYS A 47 2.98 8.97 -8.57
C CYS A 47 3.84 8.86 -7.30
N ARG A 48 4.99 8.17 -7.38
CA ARG A 48 5.95 8.09 -6.26
C ARG A 48 6.53 9.46 -5.90
N LYS A 49 6.95 10.25 -6.90
CA LYS A 49 7.50 11.60 -6.69
C LYS A 49 6.47 12.57 -6.14
N TRP A 50 5.20 12.45 -6.53
CA TRP A 50 4.15 13.33 -6.00
C TRP A 50 3.86 13.01 -4.53
N THR A 51 3.53 11.76 -4.23
CA THR A 51 3.11 11.38 -2.87
C THR A 51 4.29 11.26 -1.90
N GLY A 52 5.52 11.20 -2.41
CA GLY A 52 6.70 10.86 -1.60
C GLY A 52 6.69 9.43 -1.05
N SER A 53 5.72 8.61 -1.47
CA SER A 53 5.46 7.27 -0.95
C SER A 53 5.82 6.18 -1.97
N VAL A 54 5.53 4.92 -1.62
CA VAL A 54 5.75 3.73 -2.48
C VAL A 54 4.89 3.70 -3.75
N GLY A 55 3.88 4.57 -3.80
CA GLY A 55 2.95 4.75 -4.90
C GLY A 55 1.82 5.69 -4.51
N GLN A 56 0.85 5.83 -5.40
CA GLN A 56 -0.35 6.63 -5.18
C GLN A 56 -1.58 5.72 -5.22
N MET A 57 -2.28 5.60 -4.10
CA MET A 57 -3.56 4.88 -4.01
C MET A 57 -4.73 5.86 -4.19
N ALA A 58 -5.65 5.57 -5.10
CA ALA A 58 -6.87 6.35 -5.33
C ALA A 58 -8.06 5.48 -5.65
N VAL A 59 -9.24 6.04 -5.41
CA VAL A 59 -10.52 5.54 -5.92
C VAL A 59 -10.97 6.41 -7.09
N TRP A 60 -11.38 5.79 -8.18
CA TRP A 60 -11.71 6.43 -9.45
C TRP A 60 -13.21 6.60 -9.54
N TYR A 61 -13.65 7.81 -9.90
CA TYR A 61 -15.06 8.16 -10.08
C TYR A 61 -15.26 8.96 -11.36
N HIS A 62 -16.48 8.99 -11.87
CA HIS A 62 -16.86 10.00 -12.85
C HIS A 62 -16.76 11.39 -12.22
N ARG A 63 -16.38 12.38 -13.02
CA ARG A 63 -16.20 13.76 -12.54
C ARG A 63 -17.46 14.31 -11.89
N GLU A 64 -18.63 14.02 -12.45
CA GLU A 64 -19.93 14.49 -11.98
C GLU A 64 -20.34 13.90 -10.62
N ASP A 65 -19.77 12.75 -10.25
CA ASP A 65 -20.05 12.05 -8.99
C ASP A 65 -19.20 12.55 -7.82
N VAL A 66 -18.30 13.52 -8.04
CA VAL A 66 -17.40 14.05 -7.02
C VAL A 66 -17.65 15.53 -6.78
N LEU A 67 -18.14 15.84 -5.58
CA LEU A 67 -18.23 17.20 -5.05
C LEU A 67 -17.05 17.45 -4.13
N CYS A 68 -16.40 18.60 -4.26
CA CYS A 68 -15.28 18.98 -3.40
C CYS A 68 -15.48 20.43 -2.94
N SER A 69 -15.43 20.64 -1.64
CA SER A 69 -15.52 21.97 -1.01
C SER A 69 -14.20 22.34 -0.34
N GLY A 70 -14.00 23.64 -0.13
CA GLY A 70 -12.75 24.20 0.37
C GLY A 70 -11.78 24.62 -0.74
N GLU A 71 -10.72 25.31 -0.37
CA GLU A 71 -9.72 25.84 -1.31
C GLU A 71 -8.64 24.80 -1.63
N LEU A 72 -8.36 24.63 -2.92
CA LEU A 72 -7.39 23.68 -3.44
C LEU A 72 -6.24 24.42 -4.15
N ALA A 73 -5.01 24.00 -3.85
CA ALA A 73 -3.86 24.30 -4.67
C ALA A 73 -3.70 23.22 -5.76
N GLU A 74 -3.37 23.65 -6.98
CA GLU A 74 -3.32 22.76 -8.15
C GLU A 74 -1.94 22.74 -8.81
N PHE A 75 -1.51 21.57 -9.27
CA PHE A 75 -0.33 21.40 -10.10
C PHE A 75 -0.57 20.33 -11.16
N GLY A 76 -0.22 20.60 -12.41
CA GLY A 76 -0.29 19.59 -13.45
C GLY A 76 -0.38 20.16 -14.86
N THR A 77 -0.95 19.37 -15.75
CA THR A 77 -1.13 19.69 -17.17
C THR A 77 -2.61 19.63 -17.52
N SER A 78 -2.96 19.96 -18.77
CA SER A 78 -4.34 19.83 -19.26
C SER A 78 -4.88 18.41 -19.27
N SER A 79 -4.04 17.38 -19.15
CA SER A 79 -4.46 15.97 -19.10
C SER A 79 -4.52 15.40 -17.69
N ARG A 80 -3.79 15.98 -16.73
CA ARG A 80 -3.73 15.52 -15.34
C ARG A 80 -3.47 16.69 -14.40
N VAL A 81 -4.41 16.99 -13.51
CA VAL A 81 -4.31 18.08 -12.54
C VAL A 81 -4.38 17.51 -11.13
N ARG A 82 -3.27 17.57 -10.40
CA ARG A 82 -3.19 17.11 -9.00
C ARG A 82 -3.60 18.25 -8.08
N LYS A 83 -4.42 17.95 -7.07
CA LYS A 83 -5.00 18.93 -6.16
C LYS A 83 -4.72 18.58 -4.71
N SER A 84 -4.24 19.58 -3.98
CA SER A 84 -3.97 19.48 -2.54
C SER A 84 -4.72 20.57 -1.80
N CYS A 85 -4.97 20.40 -0.51
CA CYS A 85 -5.54 21.47 0.32
C CYS A 85 -4.62 22.70 0.29
N ALA A 86 -5.18 23.88 0.05
CA ALA A 86 -4.41 25.13 0.03
C ALA A 86 -3.84 25.50 1.41
N GLU A 87 -4.44 24.99 2.50
CA GLU A 87 -4.02 25.30 3.86
C GLU A 87 -3.05 24.26 4.46
N CYS A 88 -3.41 22.97 4.44
CA CYS A 88 -2.59 21.93 5.07
C CYS A 88 -1.75 21.12 4.08
N HIS A 89 -1.91 21.36 2.78
CA HIS A 89 -1.14 20.74 1.69
C HIS A 89 -1.27 19.20 1.58
N SER A 90 -2.21 18.59 2.29
CA SER A 90 -2.65 17.21 2.08
C SER A 90 -3.12 17.00 0.64
N HIS A 91 -2.72 15.88 0.02
CA HIS A 91 -3.22 15.49 -1.30
C HIS A 91 -4.67 15.01 -1.23
N ILE A 92 -5.53 15.49 -2.13
CA ILE A 92 -6.98 15.28 -2.07
C ILE A 92 -7.52 14.53 -3.27
N LEU A 93 -7.19 15.00 -4.48
CA LEU A 93 -7.66 14.34 -5.70
C LEU A 93 -6.76 14.68 -6.89
N THR A 94 -6.86 13.87 -7.94
CA THR A 94 -6.29 14.16 -9.25
C THR A 94 -7.41 14.16 -10.29
N SER A 95 -7.54 15.24 -11.05
CA SER A 95 -8.44 15.32 -12.19
C SER A 95 -7.79 14.78 -13.45
N LEU A 96 -8.55 14.00 -14.22
CA LEU A 96 -8.19 13.49 -15.53
C LEU A 96 -9.21 14.01 -16.56
N PRO A 97 -9.09 15.29 -17.00
CA PRO A 97 -10.16 15.96 -17.73
C PRO A 97 -10.55 15.26 -19.03
N ARG A 98 -9.57 14.74 -19.78
CA ARG A 98 -9.81 14.03 -21.05
C ARG A 98 -10.62 12.73 -20.88
N ALA A 99 -10.54 12.11 -19.71
CA ALA A 99 -11.29 10.90 -19.40
C ALA A 99 -12.63 11.19 -18.71
N GLY A 100 -12.88 12.45 -18.30
CA GLY A 100 -14.03 12.78 -17.47
C GLY A 100 -13.98 12.14 -16.08
N LEU A 101 -12.78 11.87 -15.54
CA LEU A 101 -12.58 11.13 -14.29
C LEU A 101 -11.91 11.96 -13.20
N ILE A 102 -12.16 11.55 -11.95
CA ILE A 102 -11.46 12.02 -10.76
C ILE A 102 -10.89 10.81 -10.02
N GLU A 103 -9.60 10.86 -9.71
CA GLU A 103 -8.92 9.98 -8.76
C GLU A 103 -9.01 10.64 -7.38
N VAL A 104 -9.85 10.14 -6.49
CA VAL A 104 -9.95 10.60 -5.09
C VAL A 104 -8.87 9.92 -4.25
N CYS A 105 -8.01 10.71 -3.61
CA CYS A 105 -6.95 10.21 -2.74
C CYS A 105 -7.53 9.60 -1.46
N VAL A 106 -6.87 8.55 -0.96
CA VAL A 106 -7.42 7.68 0.09
C VAL A 106 -6.88 8.00 1.49
N GLY A 107 -6.19 9.13 1.64
CA GLY A 107 -5.42 9.46 2.83
C GLY A 107 -6.22 9.36 4.13
N SER A 108 -7.48 9.82 4.12
CA SER A 108 -8.39 9.78 5.27
C SER A 108 -9.40 8.61 5.25
N ALA A 109 -9.29 7.66 4.32
CA ALA A 109 -10.24 6.56 4.20
C ALA A 109 -10.11 5.57 5.38
N SER A 110 -11.18 4.91 5.81
CA SER A 110 -11.12 3.96 6.92
C SER A 110 -10.74 2.55 6.46
N GLN A 111 -11.36 2.04 5.40
CA GLN A 111 -11.05 0.76 4.76
C GLN A 111 -11.39 0.81 3.27
N LEU A 112 -10.60 0.15 2.43
CA LEU A 112 -10.82 0.07 1.00
C LEU A 112 -10.40 -1.30 0.46
N SER A 113 -11.10 -1.78 -0.57
CA SER A 113 -10.69 -2.94 -1.35
C SER A 113 -9.90 -2.47 -2.58
N LEU A 114 -8.66 -2.93 -2.71
CA LEU A 114 -7.81 -2.63 -3.86
C LEU A 114 -8.19 -3.54 -5.04
N ASN A 115 -8.32 -2.98 -6.25
CA ASN A 115 -8.65 -3.76 -7.44
C ASN A 115 -7.44 -4.14 -8.30
N ALA A 116 -6.39 -3.31 -8.33
CA ALA A 116 -5.19 -3.59 -9.13
C ALA A 116 -4.01 -2.71 -8.74
N HIS A 117 -2.80 -3.20 -9.02
CA HIS A 117 -1.60 -2.39 -9.12
C HIS A 117 -1.29 -2.02 -10.56
N PHE A 118 -0.89 -0.78 -10.78
CA PHE A 118 -0.40 -0.30 -12.07
C PHE A 118 1.08 0.07 -11.99
N PHE A 119 1.80 -0.12 -13.10
CA PHE A 119 3.23 0.17 -13.19
C PHE A 119 4.09 -0.61 -12.18
N TYR A 120 3.74 -1.87 -11.91
CA TYR A 120 4.36 -2.74 -10.90
C TYR A 120 5.66 -3.40 -11.39
N VAL A 121 6.50 -2.69 -12.15
CA VAL A 121 7.77 -3.22 -12.68
C VAL A 121 8.93 -3.09 -11.70
N THR A 122 8.93 -2.01 -10.90
CA THR A 122 9.96 -1.73 -9.89
C THR A 122 9.29 -1.25 -8.60
N PRO A 123 8.49 -2.11 -7.95
CA PRO A 123 7.84 -1.73 -6.72
C PRO A 123 8.88 -1.50 -5.61
N MET A 124 8.65 -0.49 -4.76
CA MET A 124 9.49 -0.21 -3.59
C MET A 124 9.26 -1.21 -2.46
N ILE A 125 8.07 -1.81 -2.41
CA ILE A 125 7.70 -2.90 -1.49
C ILE A 125 6.85 -3.92 -2.23
N ASP A 126 6.94 -5.18 -1.83
CA ASP A 126 6.00 -6.21 -2.31
C ASP A 126 4.77 -6.22 -1.40
N PHE A 127 3.59 -5.97 -1.94
CA PHE A 127 2.37 -5.99 -1.14
C PHE A 127 1.94 -7.40 -0.74
N GLY A 128 2.38 -8.44 -1.48
CA GLY A 128 2.04 -9.83 -1.20
C GLY A 128 0.52 -10.09 -1.26
N ASP A 129 -0.21 -9.28 -2.04
CA ASP A 129 -1.63 -9.46 -2.30
C ASP A 129 -1.90 -10.15 -3.64
N ASP A 130 -3.13 -10.60 -3.81
CA ASP A 130 -3.58 -11.41 -4.95
C ASP A 130 -4.24 -10.56 -6.04
N VAL A 131 -4.22 -9.23 -5.91
CA VAL A 131 -4.85 -8.35 -6.89
C VAL A 131 -3.98 -8.26 -8.15
N PRO A 132 -4.60 -8.12 -9.35
CA PRO A 132 -3.87 -8.02 -10.61
C PRO A 132 -2.79 -6.93 -10.60
N LYS A 133 -1.58 -7.29 -11.03
CA LYS A 133 -0.43 -6.39 -11.16
C LYS A 133 -0.10 -6.21 -12.63
N PHE A 134 -0.04 -4.96 -13.09
CA PHE A 134 0.22 -4.63 -14.50
C PHE A 134 1.58 -3.93 -14.66
N VAL A 135 2.27 -4.22 -15.76
CA VAL A 135 3.50 -3.52 -16.18
C VAL A 135 3.23 -2.03 -16.43
N ASP A 136 2.05 -1.72 -16.94
CA ASP A 136 1.52 -0.37 -17.18
C ASP A 136 0.01 -0.35 -16.87
N PHE A 137 -0.82 0.19 -17.77
CA PHE A 137 -2.27 0.10 -17.66
C PHE A 137 -2.82 -1.18 -18.32
N PRO A 138 -3.97 -1.69 -17.84
CA PRO A 138 -4.69 -2.72 -18.57
C PRO A 138 -5.13 -2.23 -19.96
N ALA A 139 -5.35 -3.15 -20.90
CA ALA A 139 -5.80 -2.81 -22.26
C ALA A 139 -7.12 -2.04 -22.26
N SER A 140 -8.02 -2.31 -21.30
CA SER A 140 -9.27 -1.57 -21.10
C SER A 140 -9.08 -0.09 -20.74
N LEU A 141 -7.88 0.30 -20.30
CA LEU A 141 -7.50 1.69 -20.01
C LEU A 141 -6.44 2.21 -21.00
N GLY A 142 -6.28 1.55 -22.16
CA GLY A 142 -5.38 1.96 -23.23
C GLY A 142 -3.89 1.65 -22.98
N GLY A 143 -3.55 0.79 -22.02
CA GLY A 143 -2.19 0.27 -21.84
C GLY A 143 -1.95 -1.07 -22.53
N SER A 144 -0.79 -1.67 -22.27
CA SER A 144 -0.39 -2.93 -22.90
C SER A 144 -1.23 -4.14 -22.44
N GLY A 145 -1.83 -4.08 -21.24
CA GLY A 145 -2.50 -5.24 -20.64
C GLY A 145 -1.57 -6.32 -20.10
N VAL A 146 -0.24 -6.14 -20.19
CA VAL A 146 0.73 -7.12 -19.74
C VAL A 146 0.74 -7.20 -18.21
N GLN A 147 0.51 -8.41 -17.68
CA GLN A 147 0.62 -8.66 -16.25
C GLN A 147 2.09 -8.73 -15.82
N ALA A 148 2.41 -8.05 -14.72
CA ALA A 148 3.69 -8.17 -14.07
C ALA A 148 3.78 -9.58 -13.46
N SER A 149 4.66 -10.41 -14.01
CA SER A 149 4.79 -11.84 -13.70
C SER A 149 6.01 -12.17 -12.83
N SER A 150 6.96 -11.24 -12.79
CA SER A 150 8.17 -11.22 -11.96
C SER A 150 8.53 -9.76 -11.72
N TRP A 151 8.82 -9.39 -10.48
CA TRP A 151 9.26 -8.04 -10.10
C TRP A 151 10.59 -8.16 -9.37
N ASP A 152 11.60 -7.45 -9.87
CA ASP A 152 12.80 -7.22 -9.09
C ASP A 152 12.50 -6.08 -8.14
N LEU A 153 12.42 -6.38 -6.84
CA LEU A 153 12.51 -5.34 -5.82
C LEU A 153 13.76 -4.50 -6.11
N HIS A 154 13.65 -3.18 -5.98
CA HIS A 154 14.81 -2.29 -6.12
C HIS A 154 16.01 -2.89 -5.36
N ARG A 155 17.15 -2.96 -6.05
CA ARG A 155 18.41 -3.47 -5.48
C ARG A 155 18.82 -2.58 -4.31
N ASP A 156 19.48 -3.16 -3.32
CA ASP A 156 20.12 -2.37 -2.28
C ASP A 156 21.17 -1.46 -2.94
N VAL A 157 20.96 -0.15 -2.87
CA VAL A 157 21.92 0.85 -3.34
C VAL A 157 22.49 1.52 -2.10
N THR A 158 23.79 1.33 -1.88
CA THR A 158 24.51 1.77 -0.67
C THR A 158 25.33 3.03 -0.89
N GLN A 159 25.15 3.76 -2.00
CA GLN A 159 25.97 4.94 -2.31
C GLN A 159 25.16 6.09 -2.91
N ALA A 160 25.43 7.30 -2.39
CA ALA A 160 24.94 8.62 -2.81
C ALA A 160 23.45 8.69 -3.16
N PHE A 161 22.61 8.95 -2.16
CA PHE A 161 21.20 9.23 -2.40
C PHE A 161 21.04 10.67 -2.91
N HIS A 162 20.35 10.79 -4.03
CA HIS A 162 19.85 12.06 -4.51
C HIS A 162 18.42 11.88 -5.00
N GLY A 163 17.67 12.96 -4.95
CA GLY A 163 16.26 12.94 -5.29
C GLY A 163 15.78 14.30 -5.75
N SER A 164 14.61 14.29 -6.37
CA SER A 164 13.97 15.52 -6.83
C SER A 164 12.46 15.40 -6.70
N CYS A 165 11.83 16.52 -6.38
CA CYS A 165 10.38 16.64 -6.44
C CYS A 165 9.87 16.41 -7.88
N LEU A 166 8.55 16.29 -8.03
CA LEU A 166 7.92 16.02 -9.32
C LEU A 166 8.29 17.03 -10.43
N CYS A 167 8.37 18.33 -10.11
CA CYS A 167 8.72 19.36 -11.11
C CYS A 167 10.22 19.68 -11.19
N GLY A 168 11.06 19.04 -10.38
CA GLY A 168 12.51 19.26 -10.35
C GLY A 168 12.98 20.54 -9.66
N SER A 169 12.10 21.40 -9.14
CA SER A 169 12.51 22.66 -8.49
C SER A 169 13.09 22.50 -7.08
N VAL A 170 12.84 21.36 -6.45
CA VAL A 170 13.44 20.94 -5.19
C VAL A 170 14.32 19.72 -5.46
N PHE A 171 15.56 19.79 -4.99
CA PHE A 171 16.56 18.74 -5.11
C PHE A 171 17.14 18.42 -3.73
N VAL A 172 17.31 17.13 -3.46
CA VAL A 172 17.87 16.60 -2.21
C VAL A 172 19.15 15.83 -2.53
N SER A 173 20.20 16.09 -1.76
CA SER A 173 21.48 15.37 -1.79
C SER A 173 21.78 14.82 -0.40
N ILE A 174 22.21 13.56 -0.30
CA ILE A 174 22.53 12.91 0.96
C ILE A 174 23.92 12.26 0.89
N SER A 175 24.76 12.53 1.90
CA SER A 175 26.16 12.10 1.95
C SER A 175 26.43 10.86 2.83
N GLY A 176 25.40 10.19 3.36
CA GLY A 176 25.55 9.00 4.19
C GLY A 176 24.39 8.01 4.08
N GLU A 177 24.46 6.93 4.85
CA GLU A 177 23.46 5.86 4.87
C GLU A 177 22.25 6.23 5.74
N PRO A 178 21.04 5.74 5.40
CA PRO A 178 19.89 5.93 6.26
C PRO A 178 20.07 5.17 7.57
N LYS A 179 19.62 5.77 8.68
CA LYS A 179 19.54 5.09 9.99
C LYS A 179 18.52 3.96 9.96
N THR A 180 17.38 4.21 9.33
CA THR A 180 16.30 3.24 9.16
C THR A 180 15.38 3.68 8.04
N THR A 181 14.65 2.72 7.49
CA THR A 181 13.60 2.98 6.50
C THR A 181 12.31 2.30 6.92
N ALA A 182 11.17 2.94 6.65
CA ALA A 182 9.89 2.36 7.00
C ALA A 182 8.75 2.81 6.10
N PHE A 183 7.73 1.97 6.00
CA PHE A 183 6.44 2.37 5.44
C PHE A 183 5.47 2.66 6.60
N CYS A 184 5.22 3.94 6.86
CA CYS A 184 4.37 4.41 7.95
C CYS A 184 2.90 4.48 7.54
N HIS A 185 2.00 3.98 8.41
CA HIS A 185 0.57 3.83 8.14
C HIS A 185 -0.30 4.78 8.98
N CYS A 186 0.28 5.70 9.74
CA CYS A 186 -0.55 6.58 10.58
C CYS A 186 -1.45 7.49 9.74
N LEU A 187 -2.59 7.89 10.30
CA LEU A 187 -3.57 8.74 9.62
C LEU A 187 -2.96 10.07 9.17
N VAL A 188 -2.03 10.63 9.94
CA VAL A 188 -1.32 11.88 9.61
C VAL A 188 -0.48 11.71 8.35
N CYS A 189 0.34 10.65 8.28
CA CYS A 189 1.16 10.33 7.11
C CYS A 189 0.30 10.01 5.88
N ARG A 190 -0.75 9.20 6.05
CA ARG A 190 -1.67 8.87 4.96
C ARG A 190 -2.41 10.09 4.43
N SER A 191 -2.96 10.92 5.32
CA SER A 191 -3.67 12.15 4.95
C SER A 191 -2.75 13.18 4.31
N TRP A 192 -1.48 13.20 4.69
CA TRP A 192 -0.49 14.08 4.07
C TRP A 192 -0.18 13.64 2.62
N THR A 193 0.23 12.38 2.44
CA THR A 193 0.61 11.85 1.12
C THR A 193 -0.59 11.56 0.20
N GLY A 194 -1.81 11.53 0.76
CA GLY A 194 -3.02 11.12 0.05
C GLY A 194 -3.00 9.66 -0.44
N SER A 195 -2.10 8.83 0.11
CA SER A 195 -1.89 7.45 -0.31
C SER A 195 -2.12 6.46 0.83
N SER A 196 -1.82 5.17 0.60
CA SER A 196 -1.98 4.10 1.60
C SER A 196 -1.03 4.20 2.79
N GLY A 197 0.03 4.99 2.66
CA GLY A 197 1.00 5.27 3.71
C GLY A 197 2.08 6.22 3.22
N HIS A 198 3.15 6.32 3.99
CA HIS A 198 4.30 7.18 3.74
C HIS A 198 5.60 6.39 3.78
N PHE A 199 6.49 6.62 2.82
CA PHE A 199 7.80 5.97 2.79
C PHE A 199 8.85 6.86 3.47
N ALA A 200 9.12 6.56 4.72
CA ALA A 200 10.11 7.22 5.56
C ALA A 200 11.52 6.69 5.30
N VAL A 201 12.45 7.57 4.96
CA VAL A 201 13.89 7.28 4.92
C VAL A 201 14.58 8.24 5.88
N VAL A 202 15.04 7.73 7.03
CA VAL A 202 15.54 8.55 8.14
C VAL A 202 17.04 8.68 8.08
N PHE A 203 17.56 9.90 8.17
CA PHE A 203 18.98 10.23 8.19
C PHE A 203 19.31 11.10 9.40
N ASP A 204 20.59 11.12 9.80
CA ASP A 204 21.10 12.26 10.58
C ASP A 204 20.90 13.53 9.74
N GLU A 205 20.39 14.59 10.35
CA GLU A 205 19.97 15.80 9.64
C GLU A 205 21.11 16.49 8.89
N ASP A 206 22.31 16.48 9.47
CA ASP A 206 23.52 17.09 8.89
C ASP A 206 23.99 16.40 7.60
N LEU A 207 23.53 15.16 7.35
CA LEU A 207 23.81 14.42 6.12
C LEU A 207 22.90 14.82 4.95
N VAL A 208 21.85 15.62 5.18
CA VAL A 208 20.84 15.93 4.17
C VAL A 208 20.89 17.40 3.76
N GLN A 209 21.14 17.64 2.48
CA GLN A 209 21.07 18.96 1.87
C GLN A 209 19.84 19.07 0.97
N ILE A 210 19.03 20.11 1.19
CA ILE A 210 17.84 20.39 0.37
C ILE A 210 17.99 21.76 -0.27
N SER A 211 17.81 21.83 -1.58
CA SER A 211 17.74 23.06 -2.36
C SER A 211 16.34 23.25 -2.96
N GLY A 212 15.94 24.50 -3.15
CA GLY A 212 14.60 24.85 -3.64
C GLY A 212 13.63 25.27 -2.52
N GLU A 213 12.47 25.79 -2.93
CA GLU A 213 11.48 26.33 -2.01
C GLU A 213 10.53 25.26 -1.48
N LEU A 214 10.38 25.22 -0.15
CA LEU A 214 9.50 24.31 0.56
C LEU A 214 8.40 25.08 1.30
N ILE A 215 7.21 24.49 1.32
CA ILE A 215 6.10 24.90 2.19
C ILE A 215 5.99 23.91 3.36
N SER A 216 5.79 24.44 4.56
CA SER A 216 5.66 23.62 5.78
C SER A 216 4.21 23.40 6.14
N THR A 217 3.89 22.18 6.55
CA THR A 217 2.59 21.83 7.13
C THR A 217 2.64 21.98 8.66
N ARG A 218 1.47 22.01 9.30
CA ARG A 218 1.35 22.10 10.77
C ARG A 218 1.92 20.88 11.53
N HIS A 219 2.22 19.78 10.85
CA HIS A 219 2.70 18.53 11.44
C HIS A 219 4.20 18.26 11.19
N GLY A 220 4.97 19.27 10.80
CA GLY A 220 6.40 19.13 10.53
C GLY A 220 6.75 18.55 9.16
N HIS A 221 5.74 18.10 8.40
CA HIS A 221 5.93 17.72 7.00
C HIS A 221 6.19 18.94 6.12
N ARG A 222 6.94 18.75 5.04
CA ARG A 222 7.29 19.80 4.08
C ARG A 222 7.11 19.30 2.64
N ASN A 223 6.50 20.15 1.82
CA ASN A 223 6.22 19.90 0.42
C ASN A 223 6.99 20.87 -0.47
N CYS A 224 7.17 20.52 -1.74
CA CYS A 224 7.63 21.48 -2.74
C CYS A 224 6.61 22.61 -2.89
N ALA A 225 7.05 23.87 -2.80
CA ALA A 225 6.17 25.03 -2.92
C ALA A 225 5.47 25.13 -4.29
N ARG A 226 6.05 24.54 -5.34
CA ARG A 226 5.55 24.61 -6.71
C ARG A 226 4.67 23.42 -7.10
N CYS A 227 5.19 22.20 -6.99
CA CYS A 227 4.46 21.01 -7.42
C CYS A 227 3.71 20.29 -6.31
N LEU A 228 3.82 20.82 -5.08
CA LEU A 228 3.16 20.31 -3.88
C LEU A 228 3.62 18.92 -3.46
N ALA A 229 4.56 18.28 -4.17
CA ALA A 229 5.08 16.96 -3.84
C ALA A 229 5.61 16.88 -2.41
N CYS A 230 5.38 15.76 -1.74
CA CYS A 230 5.91 15.48 -0.40
C CYS A 230 7.44 15.30 -0.46
N ILE A 231 8.21 16.03 0.36
CA ILE A 231 9.68 16.05 0.30
C ILE A 231 10.33 15.48 1.54
N THR A 232 9.95 15.99 2.71
CA THR A 232 10.65 15.69 3.96
C THR A 232 9.75 15.92 5.16
N SER A 233 10.05 15.24 6.27
CA SER A 233 9.42 15.46 7.57
C SER A 233 10.48 15.60 8.66
N ARG A 234 10.13 16.31 9.74
CA ARG A 234 10.86 16.22 11.00
C ARG A 234 10.04 15.39 11.98
N HIS A 235 10.69 14.45 12.64
CA HIS A 235 10.07 13.74 13.76
C HIS A 235 9.85 14.70 14.95
N SER A 236 9.00 14.26 15.87
CA SER A 236 8.66 15.01 17.10
C SER A 236 9.91 15.32 17.95
N ALA A 237 9.76 16.22 18.92
CA ALA A 237 10.84 16.60 19.85
C ALA A 237 11.50 15.41 20.58
N ALA A 238 10.88 14.22 20.59
CA ALA A 238 11.41 13.00 21.19
C ALA A 238 12.59 12.38 20.41
N ALA A 239 12.80 12.77 19.14
CA ALA A 239 13.90 12.26 18.31
C ALA A 239 14.60 13.42 17.56
N PRO A 240 15.28 14.34 18.28
CA PRO A 240 15.94 15.48 17.68
C PRO A 240 17.18 15.06 16.88
N GLY A 241 17.50 15.82 15.83
CA GLY A 241 18.69 15.57 15.00
C GLY A 241 18.47 14.60 13.84
N PHE A 242 17.27 14.02 13.69
CA PHE A 242 16.92 13.23 12.52
C PHE A 242 16.05 14.01 11.53
N LEU A 243 16.35 13.80 10.26
CA LEU A 243 15.53 14.27 9.16
C LEU A 243 15.06 13.10 8.32
N GLU A 244 13.77 13.08 8.02
CA GLU A 244 13.18 12.07 7.17
C GLU A 244 13.03 12.63 5.75
N VAL A 245 13.54 11.91 4.75
CA VAL A 245 13.33 12.20 3.33
C VAL A 245 12.28 11.23 2.78
N CYS A 246 11.32 11.75 2.02
CA CYS A 246 10.32 10.93 1.35
C CYS A 246 10.99 9.98 0.34
N GLY A 247 10.93 8.67 0.56
CA GLY A 247 11.60 7.70 -0.31
C GLY A 247 11.09 7.74 -1.76
N GLY A 248 9.84 8.17 -1.98
CA GLY A 248 9.23 8.33 -3.30
C GLY A 248 9.93 9.33 -4.24
N ILE A 249 10.68 10.29 -3.70
CA ILE A 249 11.40 11.31 -4.50
C ILE A 249 12.84 10.92 -4.84
N LEU A 250 13.37 9.87 -4.21
CA LEU A 250 14.73 9.40 -4.42
C LEU A 250 14.85 8.68 -5.77
N HIS A 251 15.94 8.95 -6.50
CA HIS A 251 16.21 8.27 -7.77
C HIS A 251 16.56 6.79 -7.55
N SER A 252 17.19 6.48 -6.43
CA SER A 252 17.55 5.12 -6.00
C SER A 252 17.18 4.96 -4.53
N PRO A 253 15.88 4.72 -4.25
CA PRO A 253 15.42 4.56 -2.87
C PRO A 253 16.03 3.30 -2.24
N PRO A 254 16.39 3.34 -0.94
CA PRO A 254 16.73 2.12 -0.20
C PRO A 254 15.51 1.21 -0.06
N ARG A 255 15.71 -0.05 0.35
CA ARG A 255 14.59 -0.95 0.67
C ARG A 255 13.89 -0.50 1.94
N VAL A 256 12.58 -0.72 2.03
CA VAL A 256 11.81 -0.60 3.27
C VAL A 256 12.22 -1.73 4.22
N GLN A 257 12.48 -1.40 5.49
CA GLN A 257 12.92 -2.38 6.50
C GLN A 257 11.81 -2.74 7.50
N ALA A 258 10.82 -1.85 7.69
CA ALA A 258 9.74 -2.05 8.66
C ALA A 258 8.46 -1.29 8.27
N HIS A 259 7.39 -1.55 9.01
CA HIS A 259 6.17 -0.76 8.97
C HIS A 259 5.93 -0.14 10.32
N TRP A 260 5.52 1.12 10.32
CA TRP A 260 5.19 1.85 11.54
C TRP A 260 3.71 2.17 11.59
N ASN A 261 3.18 2.30 12.80
CA ASN A 261 1.77 2.61 13.04
C ASN A 261 0.82 1.64 12.31
N TYR A 262 1.18 0.36 12.22
CA TYR A 262 0.55 -0.59 11.28
C TYR A 262 -0.91 -0.94 11.63
N GLY A 263 -1.36 -0.68 12.86
CA GLY A 263 -2.78 -0.77 13.23
C GLY A 263 -3.66 0.14 12.38
N GLN A 264 -3.14 1.31 11.96
CA GLN A 264 -3.87 2.31 11.19
C GLN A 264 -3.81 2.08 9.66
N ARG A 265 -3.33 0.92 9.20
CA ARG A 265 -3.26 0.59 7.77
C ARG A 265 -4.66 0.52 7.14
N ILE A 266 -4.77 0.94 5.88
CA ILE A 266 -5.95 0.68 5.04
C ILE A 266 -5.73 -0.45 4.02
N LEU A 267 -4.49 -0.90 3.89
CA LEU A 267 -4.10 -1.99 3.02
C LEU A 267 -3.15 -2.91 3.80
N SER A 268 -3.46 -4.20 3.80
CA SER A 268 -2.57 -5.19 4.41
C SER A 268 -1.37 -5.46 3.49
N VAL A 269 -0.17 -5.42 4.05
CA VAL A 269 1.09 -5.70 3.34
C VAL A 269 1.70 -6.98 3.90
N LYS A 270 1.88 -7.99 3.04
CA LYS A 270 2.39 -9.32 3.39
C LYS A 270 3.81 -9.54 2.86
N ASP A 271 4.74 -8.67 3.26
CA ASP A 271 6.15 -8.73 2.86
C ASP A 271 7.07 -9.43 3.87
N GLY A 272 6.54 -9.83 5.04
CA GLY A 272 7.33 -10.43 6.12
C GLY A 272 8.14 -9.43 6.96
N LEU A 273 8.10 -8.13 6.67
CA LEU A 273 8.80 -7.09 7.44
C LEU A 273 8.12 -6.86 8.81
N ALA A 274 8.89 -6.39 9.79
CA ALA A 274 8.38 -6.06 11.12
C ALA A 274 7.25 -5.02 11.05
N LYS A 275 6.18 -5.24 11.82
CA LYS A 275 4.99 -4.38 11.88
C LYS A 275 4.88 -3.74 13.26
N PHE A 276 5.44 -2.54 13.43
CA PHE A 276 5.39 -1.83 14.69
C PHE A 276 3.99 -1.27 14.96
N LYS A 277 3.58 -1.32 16.23
CA LYS A 277 2.35 -0.71 16.74
C LYS A 277 2.37 0.80 16.53
N ASP A 278 3.49 1.42 16.83
CA ASP A 278 3.78 2.84 16.64
C ASP A 278 5.17 3.02 15.98
N LEU A 279 6.12 3.66 16.67
CA LEU A 279 7.50 3.86 16.22
C LEU A 279 8.46 2.95 17.04
N PRO A 280 9.65 2.63 16.51
CA PRO A 280 10.73 2.05 17.30
C PRO A 280 11.10 2.93 18.50
N THR A 281 11.66 2.32 19.56
CA THR A 281 12.07 3.04 20.78
C THR A 281 13.09 4.14 20.50
N GLU A 282 13.98 3.93 19.52
CA GLU A 282 15.02 4.88 19.10
C GLU A 282 14.42 6.15 18.45
N LEU A 283 13.18 6.06 17.96
CA LEU A 283 12.43 7.19 17.37
C LEU A 283 11.32 7.69 18.32
N GLY A 284 11.36 7.30 19.59
CA GLY A 284 10.46 7.76 20.64
C GLY A 284 9.10 7.06 20.70
N GLY A 285 8.95 5.89 20.06
CA GLY A 285 7.76 5.05 20.22
C GLY A 285 7.92 3.94 21.26
N SER A 286 6.93 3.06 21.34
CA SER A 286 6.93 1.92 22.26
C SER A 286 7.98 0.86 21.91
N GLY A 287 8.29 0.70 20.62
CA GLY A 287 9.08 -0.43 20.11
C GLY A 287 8.27 -1.74 20.00
N ASP A 288 6.98 -1.74 20.37
CA ASP A 288 6.13 -2.91 20.31
C ASP A 288 5.88 -3.30 18.86
N VAL A 289 6.06 -4.60 18.56
CA VAL A 289 5.71 -5.20 17.28
C VAL A 289 4.35 -5.87 17.42
N LEU A 290 3.44 -5.55 16.50
CA LEU A 290 2.12 -6.16 16.46
C LEU A 290 2.23 -7.67 16.35
N GLY A 291 1.44 -8.35 17.18
CA GLY A 291 1.35 -9.80 17.19
C GLY A 291 0.82 -10.34 15.86
N GLN A 292 1.22 -11.58 15.58
CA GLN A 292 0.73 -12.35 14.45
C GLN A 292 -0.24 -13.41 14.96
N GLU A 293 -1.52 -13.28 14.65
CA GLU A 293 -2.48 -14.36 14.84
C GLU A 293 -2.72 -15.05 13.50
N MET A 294 -2.90 -16.36 13.57
CA MET A 294 -3.34 -17.12 12.42
C MET A 294 -4.82 -16.81 12.23
N ALA A 295 -5.18 -16.30 11.05
CA ALA A 295 -6.55 -16.30 10.61
C ALA A 295 -7.12 -17.72 10.70
N ALA A 296 -8.45 -17.84 10.75
CA ALA A 296 -9.13 -19.14 10.70
C ALA A 296 -8.49 -20.01 9.60
N PRO A 297 -8.00 -21.21 9.93
CA PRO A 297 -7.38 -22.07 8.93
C PRO A 297 -8.36 -22.40 7.80
N TYR A 298 -7.84 -22.50 6.59
CA TYR A 298 -8.58 -22.94 5.41
C TYR A 298 -7.94 -24.18 4.82
N ALA A 299 -8.77 -25.00 4.16
CA ALA A 299 -8.36 -26.26 3.59
C ALA A 299 -8.21 -26.15 2.07
N VAL A 300 -7.10 -26.67 1.57
CA VAL A 300 -6.83 -26.90 0.15
C VAL A 300 -6.89 -28.39 -0.09
N THR A 301 -7.81 -28.82 -0.94
CA THR A 301 -8.01 -30.24 -1.24
C THR A 301 -7.62 -30.52 -2.68
N LEU A 302 -6.55 -31.27 -2.88
CA LEU A 302 -6.02 -31.63 -4.18
C LEU A 302 -6.29 -33.11 -4.46
N GLU A 303 -6.73 -33.43 -5.67
CA GLU A 303 -6.77 -34.81 -6.16
C GLU A 303 -5.60 -35.04 -7.12
N ARG A 304 -4.65 -35.89 -6.72
CA ARG A 304 -3.61 -36.35 -7.64
C ARG A 304 -4.18 -37.42 -8.55
N LYS A 305 -4.50 -37.02 -9.78
CA LYS A 305 -4.72 -37.96 -10.89
C LYS A 305 -3.35 -38.45 -11.35
N GLY A 306 -3.21 -39.74 -11.65
CA GLY A 306 -1.92 -40.37 -12.00
C GLY A 306 -1.22 -39.77 -13.23
N GLU A 307 -1.87 -38.86 -13.96
CA GLU A 307 -1.29 -38.02 -15.02
C GLU A 307 -1.44 -36.55 -14.59
N GLY A 308 -0.33 -35.88 -14.23
CA GLY A 308 -0.33 -34.50 -13.74
C GLY A 308 0.95 -34.08 -13.01
N HIS A 309 0.94 -32.89 -12.39
CA HIS A 309 2.07 -32.36 -11.62
C HIS A 309 2.48 -33.27 -10.45
N GLU A 310 3.77 -33.60 -10.35
CA GLU A 310 4.30 -34.51 -9.34
C GLU A 310 4.58 -33.86 -7.98
N ASP A 311 4.59 -32.53 -7.87
CA ASP A 311 4.85 -31.79 -6.63
C ASP A 311 3.78 -30.72 -6.32
N LEU A 312 3.75 -30.26 -5.07
CA LEU A 312 2.87 -29.16 -4.65
C LEU A 312 3.28 -27.81 -5.28
N GLY A 313 4.55 -27.68 -5.71
CA GLY A 313 5.18 -26.45 -6.15
C GLY A 313 5.32 -25.38 -5.07
N LEU A 314 5.46 -25.78 -3.81
CA LEU A 314 5.73 -24.85 -2.70
C LEU A 314 7.22 -24.85 -2.38
N GLU A 315 7.82 -23.67 -2.31
CA GLU A 315 9.06 -23.47 -1.58
C GLU A 315 8.72 -23.10 -0.15
N LEU A 316 9.28 -23.81 0.82
CA LEU A 316 8.88 -23.71 2.23
C LEU A 316 10.06 -23.32 3.11
N SER A 317 9.84 -22.36 4.01
CA SER A 317 10.74 -22.02 5.12
C SER A 317 10.29 -22.74 6.38
N PHE A 318 11.25 -23.27 7.13
CA PHE A 318 11.04 -23.93 8.41
C PHE A 318 11.79 -23.19 9.53
N ALA A 319 11.06 -22.86 10.60
CA ALA A 319 11.61 -22.29 11.83
C ALA A 319 10.91 -22.93 13.04
N GLY A 320 11.46 -24.04 13.52
CA GLY A 320 10.78 -24.90 14.50
C GLY A 320 9.49 -25.48 13.92
N ARG A 321 8.36 -25.36 14.63
CA ARG A 321 7.03 -25.82 14.15
C ARG A 321 6.32 -24.84 13.19
N LYS A 322 7.05 -23.88 12.62
CA LYS A 322 6.51 -22.91 11.67
C LYS A 322 6.99 -23.28 10.27
N CYS A 323 6.04 -23.67 9.41
CA CYS A 323 6.27 -23.89 7.98
C CYS A 323 5.59 -22.77 7.19
N ARG A 324 6.34 -22.01 6.39
CA ARG A 324 5.86 -20.84 5.64
C ARG A 324 6.12 -21.00 4.16
N VAL A 325 5.16 -20.61 3.33
CA VAL A 325 5.36 -20.53 1.88
C VAL A 325 6.31 -19.38 1.56
N LEU A 326 7.42 -19.64 0.90
CA LEU A 326 8.31 -18.62 0.34
C LEU A 326 8.00 -18.34 -1.12
N LYS A 327 7.49 -19.34 -1.82
CA LYS A 327 7.17 -19.26 -3.24
C LYS A 327 6.13 -20.29 -3.62
N VAL A 328 5.25 -19.91 -4.53
CA VAL A 328 4.40 -20.83 -5.29
C VAL A 328 4.96 -20.89 -6.71
N ARG A 329 5.46 -22.06 -7.12
CA ARG A 329 6.01 -22.28 -8.47
C ARG A 329 4.86 -22.34 -9.48
N ARG A 330 5.07 -21.80 -10.67
CA ARG A 330 4.10 -21.91 -11.77
C ARG A 330 4.04 -23.33 -12.29
N HIS A 331 2.88 -23.71 -12.84
CA HIS A 331 2.62 -25.07 -13.34
C HIS A 331 2.87 -26.10 -12.23
N SER A 332 2.12 -25.97 -11.15
CA SER A 332 2.15 -26.88 -10.00
C SER A 332 0.75 -27.08 -9.45
N LEU A 333 0.57 -28.09 -8.59
CA LEU A 333 -0.76 -28.38 -8.02
C LEU A 333 -1.34 -27.18 -7.25
N ILE A 334 -0.52 -26.47 -6.47
CA ILE A 334 -1.00 -25.28 -5.73
C ILE A 334 -1.22 -24.09 -6.67
N HIS A 335 -0.39 -23.92 -7.69
CA HIS A 335 -0.63 -22.89 -8.69
C HIS A 335 -1.98 -23.10 -9.39
N ASP A 336 -2.30 -24.33 -9.80
CA ASP A 336 -3.54 -24.65 -10.49
C ASP A 336 -4.76 -24.54 -9.56
N TRP A 337 -4.60 -24.92 -8.27
CA TRP A 337 -5.60 -24.62 -7.24
C TRP A 337 -5.86 -23.12 -7.12
N ASN A 338 -4.80 -22.31 -7.03
CA ASN A 338 -4.92 -20.85 -6.90
C ASN A 338 -5.68 -20.22 -8.07
N GLN A 339 -5.60 -20.80 -9.28
CA GLN A 339 -6.35 -20.33 -10.45
C GLN A 339 -7.84 -20.70 -10.43
N SER A 340 -8.23 -21.71 -9.62
CA SER A 340 -9.59 -22.28 -9.62
C SER A 340 -10.39 -22.01 -8.35
N CYS A 341 -9.75 -21.54 -7.28
CA CYS A 341 -10.38 -21.33 -5.97
C CYS A 341 -10.94 -19.89 -5.77
N ALA A 342 -11.73 -19.72 -4.70
CA ALA A 342 -12.19 -18.41 -4.25
C ALA A 342 -11.04 -17.59 -3.63
N CYS A 343 -11.12 -16.26 -3.68
CA CYS A 343 -10.02 -15.35 -3.30
C CYS A 343 -9.52 -15.53 -1.85
N ASP A 344 -10.37 -16.00 -0.93
CA ASP A 344 -10.06 -16.24 0.47
C ASP A 344 -9.24 -17.52 0.71
N SER A 345 -9.21 -18.43 -0.27
CA SER A 345 -8.58 -19.76 -0.19
C SER A 345 -7.35 -19.91 -1.11
N VAL A 346 -6.90 -18.81 -1.72
CA VAL A 346 -5.64 -18.74 -2.48
C VAL A 346 -4.47 -18.94 -1.51
N VAL A 347 -3.54 -19.83 -1.85
CA VAL A 347 -2.29 -20.01 -1.11
C VAL A 347 -1.29 -18.95 -1.54
N GLY A 348 -1.02 -18.00 -0.65
CA GLY A 348 -0.10 -16.89 -0.89
C GLY A 348 1.30 -17.15 -0.34
N ILE A 349 2.24 -16.30 -0.75
CA ILE A 349 3.55 -16.22 -0.11
C ILE A 349 3.35 -15.79 1.36
N TYR A 350 4.12 -16.41 2.25
CA TYR A 350 4.08 -16.36 3.70
C TYR A 350 2.87 -16.97 4.38
N ASP A 351 1.91 -17.56 3.65
CA ASP A 351 0.89 -18.37 4.28
C ASP A 351 1.53 -19.52 5.05
N ARG A 352 0.99 -19.81 6.23
CA ARG A 352 1.52 -20.86 7.10
C ARG A 352 0.90 -22.18 6.70
N LEU A 353 1.72 -23.15 6.28
CA LEU A 353 1.29 -24.53 6.13
C LEU A 353 1.23 -25.17 7.51
N ILE A 354 0.03 -25.52 7.95
CA ILE A 354 -0.25 -26.10 9.28
C ILE A 354 -0.10 -27.62 9.23
N SER A 355 -0.67 -28.24 8.20
CA SER A 355 -0.62 -29.69 8.04
C SER A 355 -0.84 -30.13 6.59
N ILE A 356 -0.26 -31.26 6.23
CA ILE A 356 -0.57 -32.05 5.03
C ILE A 356 -1.18 -33.37 5.51
N ASN A 357 -2.39 -33.69 5.08
CA ASN A 357 -3.11 -34.90 5.51
C ASN A 357 -3.16 -35.06 7.04
N GLY A 358 -3.37 -33.95 7.75
CA GLY A 358 -3.42 -33.92 9.23
C GLY A 358 -2.06 -34.01 9.94
N ARG A 359 -0.93 -34.09 9.21
CA ARG A 359 0.42 -34.10 9.78
C ARG A 359 1.11 -32.75 9.60
N THR A 360 1.65 -32.18 10.67
CA THR A 360 2.42 -30.93 10.63
C THR A 360 3.86 -31.20 10.20
N PRO A 361 4.32 -30.66 9.06
CA PRO A 361 5.71 -30.82 8.65
C PRO A 361 6.63 -29.97 9.53
N THR A 362 7.74 -30.56 10.00
CA THR A 362 8.73 -29.86 10.82
C THR A 362 10.05 -29.62 10.11
N THR A 363 10.31 -30.35 9.02
CA THR A 363 11.49 -30.19 8.16
C THR A 363 11.09 -30.10 6.68
N PRO A 364 11.98 -29.56 5.81
CA PRO A 364 11.79 -29.60 4.37
C PRO A 364 11.54 -31.00 3.81
N GLU A 365 12.34 -31.98 4.25
CA GLU A 365 12.27 -33.36 3.75
C GLU A 365 10.93 -34.02 4.11
N GLU A 366 10.42 -33.77 5.32
CA GLU A 366 9.09 -34.24 5.75
C GLU A 366 7.97 -33.60 4.92
N GLY A 367 8.04 -32.28 4.72
CA GLY A 367 7.06 -31.56 3.90
C GLY A 367 7.02 -32.08 2.46
N GLU A 368 8.18 -32.32 1.86
CA GLU A 368 8.29 -32.92 0.54
C GLU A 368 7.74 -34.34 0.49
N ALA A 369 8.09 -35.20 1.46
CA ALA A 369 7.62 -36.57 1.51
C ALA A 369 6.08 -36.63 1.63
N LEU A 370 5.50 -35.85 2.54
CA LEU A 370 4.05 -35.73 2.71
C LEU A 370 3.38 -35.18 1.45
N GLY A 371 4.03 -34.23 0.77
CA GLY A 371 3.54 -33.64 -0.47
C GLY A 371 3.52 -34.60 -1.65
N ARG A 372 4.29 -35.69 -1.63
CA ARG A 372 4.37 -36.72 -2.69
C ARG A 372 3.39 -37.87 -2.52
N GLU A 373 2.63 -37.93 -1.43
CA GLU A 373 1.63 -38.98 -1.23
C GLU A 373 0.58 -38.99 -2.35
N THR A 374 0.21 -40.20 -2.78
CA THR A 374 -0.73 -40.40 -3.88
C THR A 374 -2.19 -40.30 -3.42
N GLY A 375 -3.08 -39.92 -4.34
CA GLY A 375 -4.51 -39.77 -4.07
C GLY A 375 -4.90 -38.37 -3.60
N LYS A 376 -5.75 -38.28 -2.57
CA LYS A 376 -6.29 -37.02 -2.06
C LYS A 376 -5.34 -36.39 -1.04
N LEU A 377 -4.90 -35.17 -1.31
CA LEU A 377 -4.10 -34.36 -0.40
C LEU A 377 -4.99 -33.26 0.21
N VAL A 378 -5.02 -33.18 1.54
CA VAL A 378 -5.69 -32.10 2.28
C VAL A 378 -4.63 -31.28 2.99
N LEU A 379 -4.38 -30.07 2.51
CA LEU A 379 -3.46 -29.12 3.11
C LEU A 379 -4.25 -28.10 3.90
N ILE A 380 -3.83 -27.85 5.13
CA ILE A 380 -4.43 -26.81 5.96
C ILE A 380 -3.45 -25.64 6.00
N PHE A 381 -3.92 -24.47 5.56
CA PHE A 381 -3.17 -23.23 5.59
C PHE A 381 -3.83 -22.25 6.56
N ALA A 382 -3.06 -21.27 7.03
CA ALA A 382 -3.62 -20.06 7.61
C ALA A 382 -2.90 -18.83 7.07
N LYS A 383 -3.69 -17.79 6.82
CA LYS A 383 -3.19 -16.44 6.53
C LYS A 383 -2.75 -15.78 7.83
N PHE A 384 -1.80 -14.86 7.74
CA PHE A 384 -1.48 -13.99 8.88
C PHE A 384 -2.46 -12.83 8.97
N GLN A 385 -3.02 -12.63 10.17
CA GLN A 385 -3.67 -11.39 10.57
C GLN A 385 -2.80 -10.70 11.61
N TYR A 386 -2.57 -9.40 11.39
CA TYR A 386 -1.91 -8.53 12.37
C TYR A 386 -2.98 -7.83 13.18
N PHE A 387 -2.92 -7.98 14.50
CA PHE A 387 -3.84 -7.37 15.45
C PHE A 387 -3.15 -6.27 16.26
N GLU A 388 -3.96 -5.38 16.83
CA GLU A 388 -3.53 -4.16 17.55
C GLU A 388 -3.04 -4.40 18.98
#